data_AF-A0A2L2NHK5-F1
#
_entry.id   AF-A0A2L2NHK5-F1
#
_cell.length_a   1.000
_cell.length_b   1.000
_cell.length_c   1.000
_cell.angle_alpha   90.00
_cell.angle_beta   90.00
_cell.angle_gamma   90.00
#
_symmetry.space_group_name_H-M   'P 1'
#
loop_
_entity.id
_entity.type
_entity.pdbx_description
1 polymer ?
#
loop_
_entity_poly.entity_id
_entity_poly.type
_entity_poly.pdbx_seq_one_letter_code
_entity_poly.pdbx_strand_id
1 'polypeptide(L)'
;MNYSADSLPEIKLIPLDREALHFTQRGETRRPPTDIRWVKVLEFLRSNNLAPNSRKLYKRELKRFLAWSELHYHELRPRHLALYKEYLRDEIRTDAGKPLSKSSINAGIAALKSFFKWMCYTYPEIIATNPTLGIKLEKVPLPPAQSLTPEQMEQVWSALELLGETKQRDTALLHILSHGLRAGEVVQLNVGSFDGKLLFLPDTKTNEPRLVPLRKESREVLAEYLRSREERSEVLNSLSPLMISHHASYKGERLSYHGIYFAVEKIGEIAHIEDLHPHSFRHTYATDLLLLGVDPSHARKLTGHQSEKAFRRYTLRSEQEAAIAAYYRAIGEEAE
;
A
#
# COMPACT_ATOMS: atom_id res chain seq x y z
N MET A 1 -57.53 -46.46 34.00
CA MET A 1 -58.55 -45.53 33.51
C MET A 1 -58.24 -45.24 32.05
N ASN A 2 -59.10 -45.71 31.16
CA ASN A 2 -59.01 -45.49 29.72
C ASN A 2 -59.37 -44.04 29.42
N TYR A 3 -58.45 -43.27 28.82
CA TYR A 3 -58.79 -41.96 28.28
C TYR A 3 -59.58 -42.17 26.99
N SER A 4 -60.89 -41.89 27.04
CA SER A 4 -61.74 -41.84 25.86
C SER A 4 -61.28 -40.70 24.94
N ALA A 5 -61.23 -40.95 23.64
CA ALA A 5 -60.78 -39.99 22.63
C ALA A 5 -61.76 -38.82 22.40
N ASP A 6 -62.89 -38.78 23.10
CA ASP A 6 -64.00 -37.84 22.86
C ASP A 6 -63.94 -36.53 23.67
N SER A 7 -62.75 -36.06 24.04
CA SER A 7 -62.57 -34.81 24.83
C SER A 7 -61.65 -33.80 24.15
N LEU A 8 -61.62 -33.75 22.82
CA LEU A 8 -60.99 -32.62 22.12
C LEU A 8 -62.03 -31.54 21.84
N PRO A 9 -61.82 -30.29 22.27
CA PRO A 9 -62.74 -29.20 21.96
C PRO A 9 -62.79 -28.96 20.44
N GLU A 10 -63.96 -28.50 19.98
CA GLU A 10 -64.25 -28.26 18.56
C GLU A 10 -63.23 -27.30 17.93
N ILE A 11 -62.62 -27.72 16.81
CA ILE A 11 -61.63 -26.91 16.08
C ILE A 11 -62.37 -25.73 15.44
N LYS A 12 -62.18 -24.53 16.01
CA LYS A 12 -62.64 -23.28 15.39
C LYS A 12 -61.71 -22.90 14.25
N LEU A 13 -62.13 -23.18 13.02
CA LEU A 13 -61.50 -22.65 11.81
C LEU A 13 -61.90 -21.17 11.69
N ILE A 14 -60.95 -20.26 11.89
CA ILE A 14 -61.13 -18.84 11.62
C ILE A 14 -60.78 -18.61 10.15
N PRO A 15 -61.75 -18.31 9.27
CA PRO A 15 -61.44 -17.99 7.88
C PRO A 15 -60.67 -16.66 7.84
N LEU A 16 -59.44 -16.71 7.36
CA LEU A 16 -58.67 -15.51 7.04
C LEU A 16 -59.27 -14.89 5.78
N ASP A 17 -60.06 -13.83 5.98
CA ASP A 17 -60.49 -12.97 4.90
C ASP A 17 -59.25 -12.36 4.22
N ARG A 18 -59.04 -12.70 2.95
CA ARG A 18 -57.86 -12.25 2.20
C ARG A 18 -57.88 -10.75 1.96
N GLU A 19 -59.03 -10.09 2.04
CA GLU A 19 -59.15 -8.63 1.91
C GLU A 19 -58.81 -7.89 3.23
N ALA A 20 -58.97 -8.54 4.39
CA ALA A 20 -58.57 -7.99 5.69
C ALA A 20 -57.03 -8.02 5.93
N LEU A 21 -56.27 -8.70 5.06
CA LEU A 21 -54.81 -8.71 5.04
C LEU A 21 -54.21 -7.59 4.17
N HIS A 22 -54.98 -6.53 3.89
CA HIS A 22 -54.40 -5.23 3.55
C HIS A 22 -53.64 -4.67 4.76
N PHE A 23 -52.50 -5.29 5.07
CA PHE A 23 -51.39 -4.58 5.66
C PHE A 23 -51.19 -3.34 4.80
N THR A 24 -51.49 -2.19 5.39
CA THR A 24 -51.07 -0.91 4.85
C THR A 24 -49.63 -1.09 4.39
N GLN A 25 -49.39 -0.95 3.08
CA GLN A 25 -48.04 -0.90 2.54
C GLN A 25 -47.38 0.40 3.03
N ARG A 26 -47.05 0.47 4.32
CA ARG A 26 -45.92 1.26 4.76
C ARG A 26 -44.73 0.57 4.13
N GLY A 27 -44.01 1.29 3.28
CA GLY A 27 -42.74 0.87 2.71
C GLY A 27 -41.72 0.60 3.81
N GLU A 28 -41.84 -0.53 4.50
CA GLU A 28 -40.77 -1.10 5.28
C GLU A 28 -39.80 -1.70 4.28
N THR A 29 -38.73 -0.96 4.03
CA THR A 29 -37.51 -1.53 3.48
C THR A 29 -37.03 -2.61 4.45
N ARG A 30 -37.57 -3.83 4.34
CA ARG A 30 -37.06 -5.00 5.07
C ARG A 30 -35.58 -5.09 4.71
N ARG A 31 -34.72 -4.74 5.68
CA ARG A 31 -33.28 -4.88 5.51
C ARG A 31 -33.02 -6.31 5.08
N PRO A 32 -32.22 -6.54 4.02
CA PRO A 32 -31.92 -7.90 3.59
C PRO A 32 -31.33 -8.69 4.78
N PRO A 33 -31.59 -10.00 4.86
CA PRO A 33 -31.02 -10.84 5.91
C PRO A 33 -29.52 -10.62 5.97
N THR A 34 -29.01 -10.33 7.17
CA THR A 34 -27.59 -10.04 7.37
C THR A 34 -26.83 -11.35 7.38
N ASP A 35 -25.84 -11.49 6.50
CA ASP A 35 -24.90 -12.60 6.56
C ASP A 35 -24.11 -12.52 7.88
N ILE A 36 -24.41 -13.42 8.81
CA ILE A 36 -23.78 -13.48 10.13
C ILE A 36 -22.27 -13.72 10.06
N ARG A 37 -21.77 -14.29 8.95
CA ARG A 37 -20.33 -14.45 8.71
C ARG A 37 -19.68 -13.09 8.59
N TRP A 38 -20.34 -12.15 7.90
CA TRP A 38 -19.82 -10.79 7.74
C TRP A 38 -19.68 -10.03 9.07
N VAL A 39 -20.54 -10.32 10.05
CA VAL A 39 -20.44 -9.72 11.39
C VAL A 39 -19.09 -10.04 12.04
N LYS A 40 -18.60 -11.29 11.94
CA LYS A 40 -17.28 -11.68 12.44
C LYS A 40 -16.13 -10.97 11.72
N VAL A 41 -16.28 -10.70 10.42
CA VAL A 41 -15.31 -9.86 9.70
C VAL A 41 -15.29 -8.43 10.23
N LEU A 42 -16.45 -7.83 10.51
CA LEU A 42 -16.50 -6.48 11.08
C LEU A 42 -15.88 -6.40 12.47
N GLU A 43 -16.12 -7.40 13.32
CA GLU A 43 -15.47 -7.53 14.63
C GLU A 43 -13.94 -7.66 14.49
N PHE A 44 -13.45 -8.51 13.59
CA PHE A 44 -12.03 -8.64 13.30
C PHE A 44 -11.40 -7.29 12.89
N LEU A 45 -12.04 -6.58 11.95
CA LEU A 45 -11.55 -5.30 11.45
C LEU A 45 -11.61 -4.16 12.48
N ARG A 46 -12.42 -4.31 13.55
CA ARG A 46 -12.50 -3.34 14.67
C ARG A 46 -11.52 -3.67 15.78
N SER A 47 -11.33 -4.96 16.08
CA SER A 47 -10.44 -5.44 17.14
C SER A 47 -8.97 -5.34 16.78
N ASN A 48 -8.63 -5.37 15.49
CA ASN A 48 -7.26 -5.24 15.03
C ASN A 48 -6.94 -3.78 14.69
N ASN A 49 -5.84 -3.27 15.25
CA ASN A 49 -5.29 -1.94 14.96
C ASN A 49 -4.61 -1.90 13.58
N LEU A 50 -5.39 -2.18 12.53
CA LEU A 50 -4.92 -2.20 11.14
C LEU A 50 -4.80 -0.78 10.59
N ALA A 51 -3.68 -0.50 9.93
CA ALA A 51 -3.53 0.72 9.15
C ALA A 51 -4.67 0.86 8.10
N PRO A 52 -5.10 2.08 7.73
CA PRO A 52 -6.27 2.29 6.87
C PRO A 52 -6.26 1.49 5.56
N ASN A 53 -5.11 1.46 4.88
CA ASN A 53 -4.96 0.70 3.63
C ASN A 53 -5.00 -0.82 3.85
N SER A 54 -4.38 -1.31 4.93
CA SER A 54 -4.47 -2.73 5.32
C SER A 54 -5.92 -3.11 5.62
N ARG A 55 -6.67 -2.25 6.31
CA ARG A 55 -8.09 -2.46 6.61
C ARG A 55 -8.93 -2.52 5.33
N LYS A 56 -8.72 -1.61 4.37
CA LYS A 56 -9.39 -1.62 3.06
C LYS A 56 -9.11 -2.91 2.29
N LEU A 57 -7.83 -3.31 2.22
CA LEU A 57 -7.41 -4.56 1.59
C LEU A 57 -8.08 -5.76 2.27
N TYR A 58 -7.97 -5.88 3.59
CA TYR A 58 -8.50 -7.03 4.33
C TYR A 58 -10.02 -7.13 4.17
N LYS A 59 -10.74 -6.01 4.26
CA LYS A 59 -12.18 -5.94 4.01
C LYS A 59 -12.54 -6.46 2.61
N ARG A 60 -11.80 -6.04 1.58
CA ARG A 60 -12.02 -6.48 0.19
C ARG A 60 -11.80 -7.98 0.04
N GLU A 61 -10.68 -8.49 0.51
CA GLU A 61 -10.31 -9.91 0.35
C GLU A 61 -11.22 -10.83 1.17
N LEU A 62 -11.58 -10.45 2.39
CA LEU A 62 -12.53 -11.22 3.21
C LEU A 62 -13.94 -11.23 2.60
N LYS A 63 -14.39 -10.09 2.06
CA LYS A 63 -15.67 -10.02 1.34
C LYS A 63 -15.67 -10.94 0.11
N ARG A 64 -14.57 -10.93 -0.66
CA ARG A 64 -14.39 -11.82 -1.81
C ARG A 64 -14.44 -13.29 -1.40
N PHE A 65 -13.78 -13.66 -0.31
CA PHE A 65 -13.80 -15.04 0.19
C PHE A 65 -15.20 -15.49 0.62
N LEU A 66 -15.93 -14.65 1.36
CA LEU A 66 -17.30 -14.97 1.77
C LEU A 66 -18.28 -15.03 0.60
N ALA A 67 -18.06 -14.26 -0.47
CA ALA A 67 -18.86 -14.35 -1.68
C ALA A 67 -18.56 -15.61 -2.52
N TRP A 68 -17.40 -16.24 -2.32
CA TRP A 68 -17.01 -17.46 -3.04
C TRP A 68 -17.51 -18.73 -2.34
N SER A 69 -17.71 -18.71 -1.02
CA SER A 69 -18.10 -19.89 -0.25
C SER A 69 -19.43 -19.68 0.44
N GLU A 70 -20.33 -20.66 0.35
CA GLU A 70 -21.56 -20.72 1.17
C GLU A 70 -21.34 -21.43 2.52
N LEU A 71 -20.14 -21.96 2.76
CA LEU A 71 -19.85 -22.68 4.01
C LEU A 71 -19.83 -21.74 5.21
N HIS A 72 -20.30 -22.26 6.35
CA HIS A 72 -20.09 -21.66 7.64
C HIS A 72 -18.68 -21.94 8.15
N TYR A 73 -18.21 -21.10 9.08
CA TYR A 73 -16.81 -21.18 9.53
C TYR A 73 -16.42 -22.53 10.13
N HIS A 74 -17.32 -23.19 10.87
CA HIS A 74 -17.06 -24.52 11.47
C HIS A 74 -16.91 -25.64 10.43
N GLU A 75 -17.36 -25.41 9.19
CA GLU A 75 -17.28 -26.37 8.07
C GLU A 75 -15.98 -26.21 7.27
N LEU A 76 -15.26 -25.10 7.45
CA LEU A 76 -14.04 -24.83 6.71
C LEU A 76 -12.92 -25.80 7.07
N ARG A 77 -12.21 -26.26 6.05
CA ARG A 77 -11.08 -27.20 6.14
C ARG A 77 -9.96 -26.71 5.22
N PRO A 78 -8.69 -27.10 5.45
CA PRO A 78 -7.57 -26.67 4.61
C PRO A 78 -7.77 -26.85 3.11
N ARG A 79 -8.45 -27.93 2.69
CA ARG A 79 -8.78 -28.17 1.28
C ARG A 79 -9.62 -27.05 0.65
N HIS A 80 -10.57 -26.46 1.38
CA HIS A 80 -11.43 -25.39 0.85
C HIS A 80 -10.62 -24.12 0.59
N LEU A 81 -9.61 -23.85 1.42
CA LEU A 81 -8.78 -22.69 1.22
C LEU A 81 -7.72 -22.91 0.12
N ALA A 82 -7.33 -24.17 -0.14
CA ALA A 82 -6.55 -24.53 -1.32
C ALA A 82 -7.35 -24.28 -2.62
N LEU A 83 -8.61 -24.73 -2.66
CA LEU A 83 -9.54 -24.44 -3.77
C LEU A 83 -9.75 -22.93 -3.95
N TYR A 84 -9.91 -22.17 -2.86
CA TYR A 84 -10.02 -20.72 -2.95
C TYR A 84 -8.77 -20.07 -3.55
N LYS A 85 -7.58 -20.60 -3.21
CA LYS A 85 -6.32 -20.11 -3.77
C LYS A 85 -6.24 -20.39 -5.28
N GLU A 86 -6.73 -21.54 -5.74
CA GLU A 86 -6.86 -21.87 -7.17
C GLU A 86 -7.85 -20.93 -7.86
N TYR A 87 -9.02 -20.72 -7.26
CA TYR A 87 -9.99 -19.72 -7.72
C TYR A 87 -9.38 -18.31 -7.89
N LEU A 88 -8.60 -17.83 -6.91
CA LEU A 88 -7.91 -16.53 -7.02
C LEU A 88 -6.91 -16.49 -8.17
N ARG A 89 -6.28 -17.62 -8.51
CA ARG A 89 -5.30 -17.72 -9.58
C ARG A 89 -5.97 -17.80 -10.95
N ASP A 90 -6.99 -18.64 -11.07
CA ASP A 90 -7.47 -19.13 -12.35
C ASP A 90 -8.73 -18.39 -12.81
N GLU A 91 -9.56 -17.88 -11.89
CA GLU A 91 -10.85 -17.26 -12.23
C GLU A 91 -10.89 -15.75 -11.99
N ILE A 92 -10.21 -15.24 -10.95
CA ILE A 92 -10.23 -13.80 -10.68
C ILE A 92 -9.37 -13.03 -11.68
N ARG A 93 -9.91 -11.92 -12.17
CA ARG A 93 -9.22 -10.95 -13.01
C ARG A 93 -9.24 -9.56 -12.36
N THR A 94 -8.23 -8.76 -12.69
CA THR A 94 -8.22 -7.31 -12.40
C THR A 94 -9.26 -6.59 -13.27
N ASP A 95 -9.56 -5.33 -12.97
CA ASP A 95 -10.46 -4.50 -13.78
C ASP A 95 -10.01 -4.39 -15.26
N ALA A 96 -8.70 -4.54 -15.51
CA ALA A 96 -8.10 -4.60 -16.85
C ALA A 96 -8.15 -6.00 -17.51
N GLY A 97 -8.93 -6.95 -16.96
CA GLY A 97 -9.06 -8.32 -17.49
C GLY A 97 -7.85 -9.25 -17.29
N LYS A 98 -6.76 -8.78 -16.67
CA LYS A 98 -5.55 -9.57 -16.43
C LYS A 98 -5.68 -10.50 -15.20
N PRO A 99 -5.02 -11.69 -15.19
CA PRO A 99 -4.93 -12.52 -13.99
C PRO A 99 -4.29 -11.80 -12.80
N LEU A 100 -4.64 -12.20 -11.58
CA LEU A 100 -3.99 -11.65 -10.38
C LEU A 100 -2.51 -12.00 -10.34
N SER A 101 -1.67 -11.02 -9.98
CA SER A 101 -0.26 -11.29 -9.71
C SER A 101 -0.10 -12.22 -8.50
N LYS A 102 0.99 -12.98 -8.45
CA LYS A 102 1.34 -13.83 -7.30
C LYS A 102 1.36 -13.04 -5.98
N SER A 103 1.81 -11.78 -6.03
CA SER A 103 1.79 -10.87 -4.88
C SER A 103 0.36 -10.52 -4.43
N SER A 104 -0.55 -10.26 -5.37
CA SER A 104 -1.97 -10.01 -5.07
C SER A 104 -2.65 -11.23 -4.47
N ILE A 105 -2.39 -12.43 -5.00
CA ILE A 105 -2.88 -13.70 -4.44
C ILE A 105 -2.37 -13.86 -3.01
N ASN A 106 -1.07 -13.66 -2.78
CA ASN A 106 -0.47 -13.74 -1.45
C ASN A 106 -1.05 -12.72 -0.46
N ALA A 107 -1.39 -11.52 -0.92
CA ALA A 107 -2.04 -10.51 -0.09
C ALA A 107 -3.44 -10.97 0.36
N GLY A 108 -4.22 -11.57 -0.54
CA GLY A 108 -5.50 -12.21 -0.22
C GLY A 108 -5.36 -13.34 0.81
N ILE A 109 -4.44 -14.27 0.56
CA ILE A 109 -4.17 -15.37 1.49
C ILE A 109 -3.66 -14.87 2.85
N ALA A 110 -2.84 -13.82 2.89
CA ALA A 110 -2.37 -13.22 4.13
C ALA A 110 -3.51 -12.61 4.96
N ALA A 111 -4.48 -11.95 4.30
CA ALA A 111 -5.68 -11.43 4.97
C ALA A 111 -6.50 -12.57 5.60
N LEU A 112 -6.68 -13.69 4.88
CA LEU A 112 -7.34 -14.88 5.41
C LEU A 112 -6.58 -15.49 6.59
N LYS A 113 -5.26 -15.66 6.47
CA LYS A 113 -4.41 -16.18 7.56
C LYS A 113 -4.55 -15.34 8.83
N SER A 114 -4.55 -14.02 8.69
CA SER A 114 -4.71 -13.08 9.80
C SER A 114 -6.11 -13.21 10.44
N PHE A 115 -7.15 -13.20 9.61
CA PHE A 115 -8.54 -13.37 10.07
C PHE A 115 -8.76 -14.68 10.80
N PHE A 116 -8.38 -15.82 10.22
CA PHE A 116 -8.59 -17.13 10.84
C PHE A 116 -7.71 -17.37 12.05
N LYS A 117 -6.50 -16.78 12.11
CA LYS A 117 -5.70 -16.78 13.34
C LYS A 117 -6.44 -16.08 14.47
N TRP A 118 -6.97 -14.88 14.21
CA TRP A 118 -7.79 -14.15 15.18
C TRP A 118 -9.06 -14.92 15.56
N MET A 119 -9.72 -15.53 14.58
CA MET A 119 -10.99 -16.24 14.79
C MET A 119 -10.82 -17.48 15.67
N CYS A 120 -9.81 -18.32 15.43
CA CYS A 120 -9.53 -19.46 16.31
C CYS A 120 -9.17 -19.05 17.73
N TYR A 121 -8.49 -17.92 17.90
CA TYR A 121 -8.11 -17.41 19.21
C TYR A 121 -9.31 -16.84 19.98
N THR A 122 -10.20 -16.12 19.27
CA THR A 122 -11.31 -15.37 19.90
C THR A 122 -12.56 -16.24 20.06
N TYR A 123 -12.80 -17.17 19.14
CA TYR A 123 -14.00 -18.01 19.07
C TYR A 123 -13.64 -19.49 18.83
N PRO A 124 -12.91 -20.13 19.76
CA PRO A 124 -12.51 -21.53 19.63
C PRO A 124 -13.71 -22.49 19.50
N GLU A 125 -14.88 -22.13 20.02
CA GLU A 125 -16.13 -22.87 19.90
C GLU A 125 -16.71 -22.87 18.48
N ILE A 126 -16.35 -21.89 17.65
CA ILE A 126 -16.77 -21.81 16.25
C ILE A 126 -15.75 -22.52 15.36
N ILE A 127 -14.45 -22.27 15.56
CA ILE A 127 -13.39 -22.91 14.78
C ILE A 127 -12.14 -23.15 15.62
N ALA A 128 -11.98 -24.37 16.12
CA ALA A 128 -10.82 -24.73 16.94
C ALA A 128 -9.51 -24.79 16.13
N THR A 129 -9.58 -25.26 14.88
CA THR A 129 -8.40 -25.49 14.04
C THR A 129 -8.34 -24.48 12.89
N ASN A 130 -7.22 -23.76 12.78
CA ASN A 130 -7.05 -22.76 11.74
C ASN A 130 -7.00 -23.42 10.34
N PRO A 131 -7.98 -23.15 9.46
CA PRO A 131 -8.08 -23.81 8.16
C PRO A 131 -7.05 -23.28 7.16
N THR A 132 -6.24 -22.28 7.53
CA THR A 132 -5.20 -21.70 6.66
C THR A 132 -3.79 -22.28 6.87
N LEU A 133 -3.61 -23.15 7.87
CA LEU A 133 -2.29 -23.70 8.24
C LEU A 133 -1.59 -24.43 7.09
N GLY A 134 -2.34 -25.15 6.26
CA GLY A 134 -1.78 -25.91 5.13
C GLY A 134 -1.50 -25.09 3.86
N ILE A 135 -1.94 -23.83 3.79
CA ILE A 135 -1.82 -23.04 2.55
C ILE A 135 -0.43 -22.45 2.46
N LYS A 136 0.31 -22.85 1.43
CA LYS A 136 1.57 -22.22 1.05
C LYS A 136 1.31 -20.98 0.20
N LEU A 137 2.05 -19.91 0.47
CA LEU A 137 2.05 -18.72 -0.38
C LEU A 137 2.67 -19.05 -1.75
N GLU A 138 2.25 -18.34 -2.79
CA GLU A 138 2.90 -18.37 -4.09
C GLU A 138 4.36 -17.93 -3.98
N LYS A 139 5.25 -18.66 -4.66
CA LYS A 139 6.65 -18.25 -4.82
C LYS A 139 6.69 -17.05 -5.75
N VAL A 140 6.86 -15.87 -5.14
CA VAL A 140 7.09 -14.62 -5.86
C VAL A 140 8.61 -14.56 -6.11
N PRO A 141 9.07 -14.58 -7.37
CA PRO A 141 10.47 -14.34 -7.65
C PRO A 141 10.85 -12.97 -7.12
N LEU A 142 12.11 -12.80 -6.71
CA LEU A 142 12.60 -11.47 -6.40
C LEU A 142 12.45 -10.61 -7.67
N PRO A 143 11.89 -9.38 -7.56
CA PRO A 143 11.86 -8.50 -8.72
C PRO A 143 13.29 -8.27 -9.21
N PRO A 144 13.49 -8.04 -10.53
CA PRO A 144 14.78 -7.57 -11.02
C PRO A 144 15.20 -6.30 -10.26
N ALA A 145 16.50 -6.00 -10.24
CA ALA A 145 16.98 -4.73 -9.70
C ALA A 145 16.27 -3.59 -10.46
N GLN A 146 15.42 -2.85 -9.75
CA GLN A 146 14.66 -1.71 -10.28
C GLN A 146 15.38 -0.38 -10.02
N SER A 147 16.65 -0.42 -9.60
CA SER A 147 17.48 0.76 -9.48
C SER A 147 17.86 1.27 -10.87
N LEU A 148 17.78 2.58 -11.04
CA LEU A 148 18.23 3.27 -12.25
C LEU A 148 19.75 3.18 -12.36
N THR A 149 20.26 2.89 -13.56
CA THR A 149 21.70 2.96 -13.84
C THR A 149 22.18 4.41 -13.86
N PRO A 150 23.50 4.67 -13.76
CA PRO A 150 24.04 6.02 -13.91
C PRO A 150 23.60 6.71 -15.21
N GLU A 151 23.57 5.99 -16.32
CA GLU A 151 23.15 6.50 -17.63
C GLU A 151 21.66 6.84 -17.64
N GLN A 152 20.82 5.99 -17.03
CA GLN A 152 19.40 6.28 -16.88
C GLN A 152 19.16 7.51 -15.99
N MET A 153 19.94 7.67 -14.92
CA MET A 153 19.87 8.88 -14.10
C MET A 153 20.25 10.13 -14.90
N GLU A 154 21.29 10.07 -15.74
CA GLU A 154 21.67 11.18 -16.62
C GLU A 154 20.58 11.53 -17.64
N GLN A 155 19.91 10.52 -18.22
CA GLN A 155 18.75 10.70 -19.09
C GLN A 155 17.60 11.39 -18.36
N VAL A 156 17.32 10.99 -17.11
CA VAL A 156 16.30 11.62 -16.26
C VAL A 156 16.63 13.09 -15.99
N TRP A 157 17.89 13.41 -15.66
CA TRP A 157 18.31 14.80 -15.44
C TRP A 157 18.20 15.62 -16.72
N SER A 158 18.60 15.06 -17.86
CA SER A 158 18.48 15.72 -19.17
C SER A 158 17.02 15.96 -19.57
N ALA A 159 16.12 15.05 -19.24
CA ALA A 159 14.70 15.17 -19.53
C ALA A 159 14.04 16.36 -18.80
N LEU A 160 14.55 16.76 -17.63
CA LEU A 160 14.06 17.94 -16.91
C LEU A 160 14.27 19.24 -17.71
N GLU A 161 15.31 19.30 -18.53
CA GLU A 161 15.62 20.49 -19.35
C GLU A 161 14.55 20.74 -20.43
N LEU A 162 13.83 19.69 -20.82
CA LEU A 162 12.74 19.72 -21.81
C LEU A 162 11.38 20.04 -21.18
N LEU A 163 11.32 20.22 -19.86
CA LEU A 163 10.10 20.63 -19.17
C LEU A 163 9.85 22.13 -19.33
N GLY A 164 8.58 22.49 -19.50
CA GLY A 164 8.12 23.88 -19.54
C GLY A 164 7.89 24.44 -18.13
N GLU A 165 6.67 24.92 -17.88
CA GLU A 165 6.32 25.63 -16.63
C GLU A 165 6.54 24.82 -15.34
N THR A 166 6.60 23.49 -15.42
CA THR A 166 6.81 22.62 -14.25
C THR A 166 8.28 22.37 -13.93
N LYS A 167 9.22 22.78 -14.80
CA LYS A 167 10.65 22.48 -14.68
C LYS A 167 11.19 22.69 -13.26
N GLN A 168 11.11 23.91 -12.73
CA GLN A 168 11.65 24.23 -11.39
C GLN A 168 11.09 23.33 -10.29
N ARG A 169 9.77 23.09 -10.29
CA ARG A 169 9.09 22.26 -9.28
C ARG A 169 9.46 20.79 -9.45
N ASP A 170 9.52 20.29 -10.69
CA ASP A 170 9.80 18.89 -10.99
C ASP A 170 11.29 18.56 -10.78
N THR A 171 12.20 19.49 -11.06
CA THR A 171 13.62 19.38 -10.69
C THR A 171 13.76 19.25 -9.18
N ALA A 172 13.14 20.14 -8.40
CA ALA A 172 13.17 20.04 -6.94
C ALA A 172 12.54 18.73 -6.43
N LEU A 173 11.41 18.30 -7.02
CA LEU A 173 10.76 17.02 -6.71
C LEU A 173 11.71 15.84 -6.95
N LEU A 174 12.40 15.77 -8.08
CA LEU A 174 13.32 14.67 -8.39
C LEU A 174 14.54 14.66 -7.48
N HIS A 175 15.11 15.82 -7.12
CA HIS A 175 16.17 15.86 -6.12
C HIS A 175 15.71 15.30 -4.78
N ILE A 176 14.50 15.62 -4.32
CA ILE A 176 13.96 15.04 -3.08
C ILE A 176 13.74 13.53 -3.23
N LEU A 177 13.15 13.07 -4.33
CA LEU A 177 12.91 11.64 -4.56
C LEU A 177 14.22 10.84 -4.65
N SER A 178 15.29 11.44 -5.17
CA SER A 178 16.64 10.86 -5.24
C SER A 178 17.28 10.63 -3.86
N HIS A 179 16.70 11.16 -2.78
CA HIS A 179 17.06 10.85 -1.39
C HIS A 179 16.17 9.74 -0.81
N GLY A 180 15.45 9.01 -1.66
CA GLY A 180 14.70 7.80 -1.34
C GLY A 180 13.44 7.99 -0.52
N LEU A 181 12.87 9.19 -0.52
CA LEU A 181 11.57 9.44 0.10
C LEU A 181 10.45 8.71 -0.64
N ARG A 182 9.41 8.30 0.10
CA ARG A 182 8.17 7.77 -0.52
C ARG A 182 7.37 8.93 -1.10
N ALA A 183 6.65 8.71 -2.20
CA ALA A 183 5.72 9.71 -2.74
C ALA A 183 4.74 10.22 -1.68
N GLY A 184 4.18 9.33 -0.85
CA GLY A 184 3.29 9.73 0.26
C GLY A 184 3.96 10.53 1.37
N GLU A 185 5.28 10.40 1.55
CA GLU A 185 6.07 11.25 2.46
C GLU A 185 6.26 12.64 1.84
N VAL A 186 6.60 12.69 0.54
CA VAL A 186 6.77 13.95 -0.20
C VAL A 186 5.47 14.77 -0.23
N VAL A 187 4.32 14.12 -0.45
CA VAL A 187 3.00 14.79 -0.39
C VAL A 187 2.80 15.54 0.92
N GLN A 188 3.33 15.06 2.04
CA GLN A 188 3.09 15.65 3.36
C GLN A 188 4.11 16.70 3.78
N LEU A 189 5.18 16.91 2.99
CA LEU A 189 6.20 17.90 3.31
C LEU A 189 5.62 19.32 3.27
N ASN A 190 6.02 20.13 4.25
CA ASN A 190 5.77 21.56 4.28
C ASN A 190 7.08 22.30 4.05
N VAL A 191 7.02 23.60 3.78
CA VAL A 191 8.21 24.46 3.72
C VAL A 191 9.02 24.36 5.01
N GLY A 192 8.35 24.33 6.18
CA GLY A 192 9.00 24.15 7.48
C GLY A 192 9.62 22.77 7.72
N SER A 193 9.42 21.79 6.82
CA SER A 193 10.11 20.50 6.89
C SER A 193 11.57 20.58 6.45
N PHE A 194 11.98 21.65 5.77
CA PHE A 194 13.36 21.85 5.29
C PHE A 194 14.06 22.92 6.13
N ASP A 195 15.18 22.58 6.76
CA ASP A 195 15.97 23.51 7.59
C ASP A 195 17.18 24.12 6.86
N GLY A 196 17.29 23.91 5.54
CA GLY A 196 18.45 24.29 4.74
C GLY A 196 19.52 23.20 4.62
N LYS A 197 19.42 22.10 5.36
CA LYS A 197 20.35 20.95 5.33
C LYS A 197 19.66 19.59 5.32
N LEU A 198 18.66 19.43 6.17
CA LEU A 198 17.91 18.21 6.43
C LEU A 198 16.44 18.39 6.02
N LEU A 199 15.82 17.29 5.60
CA LEU A 199 14.37 17.16 5.56
C LEU A 199 13.89 16.43 6.81
N PHE A 200 13.02 17.10 7.57
CA PHE A 200 12.26 16.51 8.65
C PHE A 200 10.99 15.86 8.11
N LEU A 201 10.91 14.54 8.27
CA LEU A 201 9.75 13.75 7.92
C LEU A 201 8.97 13.41 9.18
N PRO A 202 7.84 14.10 9.44
CA PRO A 202 6.95 13.73 10.52
C PRO A 202 6.41 12.32 10.26
N ASP A 203 6.29 11.53 11.32
CA ASP A 203 5.89 10.14 11.21
C ASP A 203 4.47 9.99 10.63
N THR A 204 4.31 9.09 9.67
CA THR A 204 3.01 8.83 9.02
C THR A 204 2.55 7.38 9.12
N LYS A 205 3.40 6.47 9.62
CA LYS A 205 3.09 5.02 9.61
C LYS A 205 3.91 4.15 10.58
N THR A 206 4.99 4.67 11.16
CA THR A 206 6.05 3.88 11.83
C THR A 206 6.29 4.22 13.29
N ASN A 207 5.73 5.31 13.80
CA ASN A 207 6.06 5.91 15.09
C ASN A 207 7.52 6.37 15.25
N GLU A 208 8.26 6.53 14.14
CA GLU A 208 9.65 7.05 14.18
C GLU A 208 9.80 8.20 13.17
N PRO A 209 9.97 9.46 13.63
CA PRO A 209 10.31 10.56 12.75
C PRO A 209 11.71 10.34 12.16
N ARG A 210 11.93 10.84 10.94
CA ARG A 210 13.21 10.68 10.25
C ARG A 210 13.74 12.01 9.75
N LEU A 211 15.04 12.20 9.94
CA LEU A 211 15.82 13.26 9.30
C LEU A 211 16.56 12.68 8.09
N VAL A 212 16.40 13.31 6.93
CA VAL A 212 17.09 12.92 5.70
C VAL A 212 18.07 14.03 5.32
N PRO A 213 19.39 13.78 5.35
CA PRO A 213 20.37 14.76 4.91
C PRO A 213 20.33 14.91 3.39
N LEU A 214 20.34 16.16 2.93
CA LEU A 214 20.35 16.47 1.51
C LEU A 214 21.77 16.77 1.01
N ARG A 215 22.10 16.27 -0.20
CA ARG A 215 23.30 16.65 -0.93
C ARG A 215 23.30 18.16 -1.22
N LYS A 216 24.49 18.76 -1.36
CA LYS A 216 24.66 20.21 -1.61
C LYS A 216 23.77 20.72 -2.75
N GLU A 217 23.86 20.09 -3.90
CA GLU A 217 23.06 20.43 -5.09
C GLU A 217 21.54 20.39 -4.81
N SER A 218 21.06 19.37 -4.12
CA SER A 218 19.63 19.26 -3.79
C SER A 218 19.15 20.34 -2.83
N ARG A 219 20.03 20.85 -1.96
CA ARG A 219 19.74 22.01 -1.10
C ARG A 219 19.63 23.29 -1.91
N GLU A 220 20.54 23.47 -2.86
CA GLU A 220 20.57 24.63 -3.76
C GLU A 220 19.32 24.67 -4.65
N VAL A 221 18.98 23.55 -5.29
CA VAL A 221 17.78 23.45 -6.14
C VAL A 221 16.50 23.65 -5.33
N LEU A 222 16.40 23.06 -4.13
CA LEU A 222 15.23 23.25 -3.30
C LEU A 222 15.08 24.69 -2.83
N ALA A 223 16.19 25.35 -2.47
CA ALA A 223 16.18 26.77 -2.11
C ALA A 223 15.79 27.66 -3.29
N GLU A 224 16.28 27.36 -4.49
CA GLU A 224 15.92 28.08 -5.72
C GLU A 224 14.44 27.93 -6.05
N TYR A 225 13.89 26.72 -5.90
CA TYR A 225 12.46 26.49 -6.08
C TYR A 225 11.60 27.26 -5.07
N LEU A 226 12.01 27.33 -3.80
CA LEU A 226 11.28 28.12 -2.80
C LEU A 226 11.35 29.62 -3.11
N ARG A 227 12.51 30.13 -3.52
CA ARG A 227 12.68 31.52 -3.94
C ARG A 227 11.80 31.86 -5.15
N SER A 228 11.75 30.98 -6.15
CA SER A 228 10.94 31.23 -7.35
C SER A 228 9.43 31.27 -7.06
N ARG A 229 8.98 30.64 -5.96
CA ARG A 229 7.61 30.76 -5.46
C ARG A 229 7.36 32.11 -4.80
N GLU A 230 8.29 32.59 -3.99
CA GLU A 230 8.21 33.93 -3.38
C GLU A 230 8.23 35.04 -4.45
N GLU A 231 9.04 34.89 -5.50
CA GLU A 231 9.08 35.81 -6.65
C GLU A 231 7.76 35.86 -7.44
N ARG A 232 6.95 34.79 -7.37
CA ARG A 232 5.58 34.75 -7.92
C ARG A 232 4.54 35.29 -6.94
N SER A 233 4.98 36.05 -5.93
CA SER A 233 4.15 36.67 -4.89
C SER A 233 3.45 35.68 -3.94
N GLU A 234 3.95 34.46 -3.80
CA GLU A 234 3.48 33.53 -2.76
C GLU A 234 4.04 33.92 -1.39
N VAL A 235 3.18 34.07 -0.39
CA VAL A 235 3.61 34.25 1.01
C VAL A 235 3.82 32.87 1.64
N LEU A 236 5.08 32.46 1.77
CA LEU A 236 5.43 31.17 2.34
C LEU A 236 5.53 31.24 3.87
N ASN A 237 4.98 30.23 4.54
CA ASN A 237 5.17 29.99 5.97
C ASN A 237 5.49 28.51 6.23
N SER A 238 5.80 28.15 7.48
CA SER A 238 6.21 26.79 7.83
C SER A 238 5.17 25.71 7.55
N LEU A 239 3.89 26.06 7.42
CA LEU A 239 2.78 25.15 7.10
C LEU A 239 2.43 25.11 5.60
N SER A 240 2.98 26.02 4.80
CA SER A 240 2.78 26.01 3.34
C SER A 240 3.25 24.68 2.76
N PRO A 241 2.52 24.08 1.80
CA PRO A 241 2.97 22.85 1.14
C PRO A 241 4.35 23.04 0.51
N LEU A 242 5.24 22.07 0.67
CA LEU A 242 6.57 22.16 0.05
C LEU A 242 6.45 22.11 -1.47
N MET A 243 5.71 21.13 -1.99
CA MET A 243 5.45 20.94 -3.42
C MET A 243 4.03 21.34 -3.77
N ILE A 244 3.88 22.15 -4.82
CA ILE A 244 2.57 22.61 -5.32
C ILE A 244 2.24 22.07 -6.71
N SER A 245 0.95 21.96 -6.98
CA SER A 245 0.39 21.57 -8.26
C SER A 245 0.39 22.75 -9.24
N HIS A 246 0.76 22.47 -10.50
CA HIS A 246 0.64 23.43 -11.61
C HIS A 246 -0.57 23.09 -12.51
N HIS A 247 -1.38 22.10 -12.14
CA HIS A 247 -2.58 21.74 -12.90
C HIS A 247 -3.61 22.85 -12.80
N ALA A 248 -4.27 23.19 -13.92
CA ALA A 248 -5.20 24.33 -13.99
C ALA A 248 -6.28 24.32 -12.91
N SER A 249 -6.85 23.14 -12.61
CA SER A 249 -7.94 23.00 -11.63
C SER A 249 -7.50 23.10 -10.16
N TYR A 250 -6.21 22.94 -9.86
CA TYR A 250 -5.68 22.85 -8.49
C TYR A 250 -4.34 23.60 -8.39
N LYS A 251 -4.22 24.73 -9.10
CA LYS A 251 -2.96 25.47 -9.22
C LYS A 251 -2.61 26.11 -7.88
N GLY A 252 -1.38 25.92 -7.41
CA GLY A 252 -0.91 26.43 -6.11
C GLY A 252 -1.33 25.57 -4.91
N GLU A 253 -2.21 24.59 -5.09
CA GLU A 253 -2.54 23.62 -4.04
C GLU A 253 -1.40 22.61 -3.85
N ARG A 254 -1.44 21.87 -2.74
CA ARG A 254 -0.50 20.79 -2.45
C ARG A 254 -0.45 19.77 -3.59
N LEU A 255 0.75 19.42 -4.04
CA LEU A 255 0.94 18.38 -5.04
C LEU A 255 0.43 17.04 -4.50
N SER A 256 -0.51 16.43 -5.23
CA SER A 256 -1.14 15.18 -4.81
C SER A 256 -0.23 13.97 -5.08
N TYR A 257 -0.54 12.83 -4.44
CA TYR A 257 0.16 11.58 -4.68
C TYR A 257 0.16 11.20 -6.17
N HIS A 258 -0.99 11.34 -6.83
CA HIS A 258 -1.12 11.10 -8.26
C HIS A 258 -0.37 12.13 -9.09
N GLY A 259 -0.32 13.39 -8.65
CA GLY A 259 0.47 14.43 -9.32
C GLY A 259 1.97 14.15 -9.31
N ILE A 260 2.50 13.56 -8.24
CA ILE A 260 3.89 13.11 -8.17
C ILE A 260 4.13 11.97 -9.17
N TYR A 261 3.26 10.96 -9.20
CA TYR A 261 3.38 9.85 -10.15
C TYR A 261 3.33 10.33 -11.59
N PHE A 262 2.35 11.19 -11.91
CA PHE A 262 2.22 11.78 -13.24
C PHE A 262 3.47 12.58 -13.66
N ALA A 263 4.03 13.38 -12.75
CA ALA A 263 5.25 14.13 -13.04
C ALA A 263 6.44 13.21 -13.35
N VAL A 264 6.60 12.14 -12.56
CA VAL A 264 7.69 11.18 -12.75
C VAL A 264 7.49 10.33 -14.01
N GLU A 265 6.28 9.87 -14.28
CA GLU A 265 5.93 9.12 -15.50
C GLU A 265 6.20 9.96 -16.74
N LYS A 266 5.78 11.23 -16.75
CA LYS A 266 6.09 12.17 -17.84
C LYS A 266 7.59 12.34 -18.07
N ILE A 267 8.38 12.42 -17.01
CA ILE A 267 9.85 12.50 -17.13
C ILE A 267 10.40 11.18 -17.70
N GLY A 268 9.84 10.04 -17.31
CA GLY A 268 10.20 8.73 -17.86
C GLY A 268 9.91 8.62 -19.36
N GLU A 269 8.77 9.13 -19.82
CA GLU A 269 8.42 9.19 -21.24
C GLU A 269 9.44 10.00 -22.04
N ILE A 270 9.85 11.17 -21.54
CA ILE A 270 10.85 12.04 -22.17
C ILE A 270 12.24 11.39 -22.15
N ALA A 271 12.61 10.74 -21.04
CA ALA A 271 13.88 10.07 -20.87
C ALA A 271 13.95 8.70 -21.59
N HIS A 272 12.85 8.24 -22.18
CA HIS A 272 12.70 6.89 -22.76
C HIS A 272 12.98 5.75 -21.77
N ILE A 273 12.55 5.92 -20.51
CA ILE A 273 12.68 4.92 -19.45
C ILE A 273 11.30 4.36 -19.11
N GLU A 274 11.08 3.10 -19.44
CA GLU A 274 9.85 2.38 -19.10
C GLU A 274 9.72 2.20 -17.58
N ASP A 275 8.48 2.22 -17.08
CA ASP A 275 8.14 2.01 -15.67
C ASP A 275 8.86 2.93 -14.67
N LEU A 276 9.27 4.14 -15.10
CA LEU A 276 9.83 5.13 -14.18
C LEU A 276 8.75 5.64 -13.21
N HIS A 277 8.98 5.42 -11.91
CA HIS A 277 8.06 5.83 -10.86
C HIS A 277 8.81 6.23 -9.58
N PRO A 278 8.18 6.90 -8.60
CA PRO A 278 8.86 7.39 -7.40
C PRO A 278 9.64 6.31 -6.62
N HIS A 279 9.21 5.06 -6.67
CA HIS A 279 9.91 3.97 -6.00
C HIS A 279 11.24 3.60 -6.67
N SER A 280 11.42 3.90 -7.97
CA SER A 280 12.67 3.64 -8.71
C SER A 280 13.82 4.44 -8.07
N PHE A 281 13.61 5.74 -7.82
CA PHE A 281 14.58 6.60 -7.12
C PHE A 281 14.91 6.11 -5.72
N ARG A 282 13.93 5.57 -5.00
CA ARG A 282 14.15 4.98 -3.68
C ARG A 282 14.98 3.71 -3.72
N HIS A 283 14.81 2.89 -4.75
CA HIS A 283 15.64 1.72 -4.97
C HIS A 283 17.07 2.13 -5.34
N THR A 284 17.23 3.08 -6.27
CA THR A 284 18.53 3.67 -6.62
C THR A 284 19.23 4.20 -5.38
N TYR A 285 18.57 5.05 -4.58
CA TYR A 285 19.17 5.62 -3.37
C TYR A 285 19.60 4.56 -2.34
N ALA A 286 18.79 3.51 -2.15
CA ALA A 286 19.14 2.42 -1.24
C ALA A 286 20.38 1.65 -1.72
N THR A 287 20.48 1.39 -3.03
CA THR A 287 21.64 0.77 -3.67
C THR A 287 22.87 1.67 -3.58
N ASP A 288 22.75 2.96 -3.92
CA ASP A 288 23.85 3.93 -3.87
C ASP A 288 24.47 4.02 -2.48
N LEU A 289 23.64 4.05 -1.42
CA LEU A 289 24.14 4.09 -0.05
C LEU A 289 25.03 2.87 0.27
N LEU A 290 24.64 1.68 -0.19
CA LEU A 290 25.44 0.48 0.03
C LEU A 290 26.75 0.51 -0.76
N LEU A 291 26.71 0.93 -2.03
CA LEU A 291 27.90 1.06 -2.86
C LEU A 291 28.88 2.09 -2.28
N LEU A 292 28.35 3.20 -1.72
CA LEU A 292 29.13 4.18 -0.97
C LEU A 292 29.70 3.63 0.36
N GLY A 293 29.35 2.41 0.76
CA GLY A 293 29.86 1.76 1.97
C GLY A 293 29.11 2.14 3.25
N VAL A 294 27.91 2.73 3.13
CA VAL A 294 27.06 3.00 4.29
C VAL A 294 26.55 1.68 4.85
N ASP A 295 26.72 1.49 6.15
CA ASP A 295 26.22 0.31 6.86
C ASP A 295 24.72 0.06 6.53
N PRO A 296 24.30 -1.18 6.20
CA PRO A 296 22.92 -1.49 5.85
C PRO A 296 21.89 -1.04 6.89
N SER A 297 22.23 -1.04 8.18
CA SER A 297 21.32 -0.57 9.23
C SER A 297 21.10 0.95 9.17
N HIS A 298 22.15 1.72 8.86
CA HIS A 298 22.08 3.16 8.63
C HIS A 298 21.35 3.48 7.33
N ALA A 299 21.67 2.80 6.24
CA ALA A 299 20.98 2.96 4.96
C ALA A 299 19.48 2.62 5.09
N ARG A 300 19.13 1.60 5.87
CA ARG A 300 17.74 1.26 6.20
C ARG A 300 17.03 2.35 6.97
N LYS A 301 17.70 3.02 7.93
CA LYS A 301 17.13 4.16 8.67
C LYS A 301 16.89 5.35 7.75
N LEU A 302 17.88 5.73 6.94
CA LEU A 302 17.80 6.84 5.97
C LEU A 302 16.69 6.62 4.94
N THR A 303 16.60 5.42 4.40
CA THR A 303 15.52 5.05 3.47
C THR A 303 14.22 4.78 4.21
N GLY A 304 14.21 4.43 5.50
CA GLY A 304 13.03 4.15 6.34
C GLY A 304 12.29 2.88 5.95
N HIS A 305 13.02 1.82 5.61
CA HIS A 305 12.44 0.50 5.42
C HIS A 305 12.18 -0.16 6.79
N GLN A 306 10.91 -0.53 7.05
CA GLN A 306 10.49 -1.10 8.34
C GLN A 306 11.11 -2.46 8.67
N SER A 307 11.48 -3.25 7.66
CA SER A 307 12.07 -4.57 7.87
C SER A 307 13.31 -4.73 7.02
N GLU A 308 14.29 -5.46 7.54
CA GLU A 308 15.48 -5.87 6.79
C GLU A 308 15.07 -6.65 5.54
N LYS A 309 14.08 -7.54 5.63
CA LYS A 309 13.54 -8.27 4.47
C LYS A 309 13.03 -7.33 3.37
N ALA A 310 12.39 -6.22 3.74
CA ALA A 310 11.93 -5.23 2.77
C ALA A 310 13.09 -4.44 2.16
N PHE A 311 14.16 -4.18 2.92
CA PHE A 311 15.37 -3.53 2.42
C PHE A 311 16.14 -4.45 1.46
N ARG A 312 16.49 -5.65 1.93
CA ARG A 312 17.20 -6.70 1.17
C ARG A 312 16.52 -7.08 -0.14
N ARG A 313 15.19 -7.03 -0.19
CA ARG A 313 14.43 -7.28 -1.44
C ARG A 313 14.95 -6.44 -2.61
N TYR A 314 15.47 -5.24 -2.34
CA TYR A 314 15.91 -4.29 -3.36
C TYR A 314 17.42 -4.19 -3.48
N THR A 315 18.17 -4.63 -2.46
CA THR A 315 19.62 -4.49 -2.39
C THR A 315 20.40 -5.78 -2.58
N LEU A 316 19.74 -6.92 -2.77
CA LEU A 316 20.41 -8.24 -2.81
C LEU A 316 21.56 -8.35 -3.82
N ARG A 317 21.46 -7.72 -4.99
CA ARG A 317 22.57 -7.71 -5.98
C ARG A 317 23.66 -6.72 -5.59
N SER A 318 23.26 -5.53 -5.15
CA SER A 318 24.19 -4.49 -4.71
C SER A 318 24.88 -4.81 -3.39
N GLU A 319 24.35 -5.72 -2.56
CA GLU A 319 25.02 -6.23 -1.36
C GLU A 319 26.31 -6.96 -1.72
N GLN A 320 26.31 -7.75 -2.80
CA GLN A 320 27.51 -8.45 -3.25
C GLN A 320 28.53 -7.47 -3.85
N GLU A 321 28.08 -6.55 -4.70
CA GLU A 321 28.94 -5.50 -5.28
C GLU A 321 29.53 -4.58 -4.20
N ALA A 322 28.70 -4.16 -3.24
CA ALA A 322 29.14 -3.37 -2.09
C ALA A 322 30.13 -4.13 -1.21
N ALA A 323 29.94 -5.44 -1.02
CA ALA A 323 30.89 -6.27 -0.28
C ALA A 323 32.24 -6.35 -1.00
N ILE A 324 32.24 -6.52 -2.33
CA ILE A 324 33.45 -6.49 -3.17
C ILE A 324 34.14 -5.12 -3.08
N ALA A 325 33.39 -4.03 -3.28
CA ALA A 325 33.92 -2.66 -3.19
C ALA A 325 34.41 -2.30 -1.78
N ALA A 326 33.79 -2.83 -0.73
CA ALA A 326 34.24 -2.65 0.66
C ALA A 326 35.54 -3.43 0.93
N TYR A 327 35.67 -4.64 0.36
CA TYR A 327 36.90 -5.43 0.46
C TYR A 327 38.08 -4.70 -0.20
N TYR A 328 37.93 -4.26 -1.45
CA TYR A 328 38.98 -3.54 -2.17
C TYR A 328 39.36 -2.22 -1.47
N ARG A 329 38.37 -1.44 -0.99
CA ARG A 329 38.64 -0.26 -0.14
C ARG A 329 39.41 -0.59 1.14
N ALA A 330 39.13 -1.72 1.77
CA ALA A 330 39.80 -2.12 3.01
C ALA A 330 41.27 -2.50 2.79
N ILE A 331 41.61 -3.02 1.61
CA ILE A 331 43.01 -3.37 1.24
C ILE A 331 43.73 -2.24 0.48
N GLY A 332 43.06 -1.13 0.20
CA GLY A 332 43.64 0.03 -0.49
C GLY A 332 43.75 -0.13 -2.00
N GLU A 333 42.96 -1.03 -2.59
CA GLU A 333 42.90 -1.28 -4.04
C GLU A 333 41.57 -0.75 -4.60
N GLU A 334 41.53 -0.47 -5.90
CA GLU A 334 40.28 -0.14 -6.60
C GLU A 334 39.62 -1.42 -7.11
N ALA A 335 38.29 -1.51 -6.99
CA ALA A 335 37.53 -2.59 -7.59
C ALA A 335 37.42 -2.34 -9.10
N GLU A 336 38.11 -3.14 -9.92
CA GLU A 336 37.95 -3.13 -11.39
C GLU A 336 36.55 -3.56 -11.85
#